data_AF-F0YHM2-F1
#
_entry.id   AF-F0YHM2-F1
#
_cell.length_a   1.000
_cell.length_b   1.000
_cell.length_c   1.000
_cell.angle_alpha   90.00
_cell.angle_beta   90.00
_cell.angle_gamma   90.00
#
_symmetry.space_group_name_H-M   'P 1'
#
loop_
_entity.id
_entity.type
_entity.pdbx_description
1 polymer ?
#
loop_
_entity_poly.entity_id
_entity_poly.type
_entity_poly.pdbx_seq_one_letter_code
_entity_poly.pdbx_strand_id
1 'polypeptide(L)'
;KEYRAALAQATREARQAQRVEAEQTRGVQRQHMDHRAQYKASLAQETQALAGRLDEALKDGEEERRAAHEAALEKIRKETAELEQELRRESDAAYLAARSKADARSERDLQDLRLEGIKERAKVARDTTLEAVKATFSSLGAGATALLGDEKRLAALAAVGTAAAGGVFAARKFTKVMGTYVAARLQKPALVRETSRGFAVASSAFGGGRAGNLASRLSGLGRPALEKGALMAGAHFEAKLEARLLQIAESAAMTRKRGAVFRHCLFYGPPGTGKTLFAKKLAANAGMDYAVASGGDVAPLGRDAVTEMHKLFDWAKTSPRGLLLLIDEADAFVRKRSKFMSEDARNALNAFLYRTGSPNADVMVVFATNAPELFDRAIHDRVDETVFFDLPGEAERLKILKEAVEAMVAEKPPASWWRPPPATVKLDEAIDDAAIRDAAARTEGLSAREVAKLALAWQANALASEGARLTRDLFEETIESQKAQTMLKREW
;
A
#
# COMPACT_ATOMS: atom_id res chain seq x y z
N LYS A 1 -47.24 -4.56 -43.87
CA LYS A 1 -46.46 -3.52 -44.60
C LYS A 1 -46.59 -2.15 -43.94
N GLU A 2 -47.79 -1.76 -43.49
CA GLU A 2 -48.08 -0.49 -42.83
C GLU A 2 -47.30 -0.26 -41.51
N TYR A 3 -47.15 -1.28 -40.66
CA TYR A 3 -46.36 -1.16 -39.42
C TYR A 3 -44.88 -0.80 -39.66
N ARG A 4 -44.26 -1.36 -40.71
CA ARG A 4 -42.86 -1.04 -41.06
C ARG A 4 -42.73 0.38 -41.65
N ALA A 5 -43.75 0.87 -42.34
CA ALA A 5 -43.80 2.24 -42.84
C ALA A 5 -43.97 3.24 -41.69
N ALA A 6 -44.86 2.96 -40.74
CA ALA A 6 -45.06 3.77 -39.54
C ALA A 6 -43.80 3.82 -38.65
N LEU A 7 -43.12 2.68 -38.46
CA LEU A 7 -41.86 2.64 -37.70
C LEU A 7 -40.77 3.48 -38.40
N ALA A 8 -40.63 3.34 -39.73
CA ALA A 8 -39.66 4.11 -40.50
C ALA A 8 -39.94 5.62 -40.48
N GLN A 9 -41.21 6.02 -40.49
CA GLN A 9 -41.64 7.41 -40.35
C GLN A 9 -41.33 7.96 -38.96
N ALA A 10 -41.69 7.23 -37.89
CA ALA A 10 -41.35 7.61 -36.52
C ALA A 10 -39.84 7.71 -36.28
N THR A 11 -39.04 6.83 -36.90
CA THR A 11 -37.57 6.90 -36.78
C THR A 11 -36.99 8.12 -37.51
N ARG A 12 -37.59 8.55 -38.63
CA ARG A 12 -37.18 9.76 -39.37
C ARG A 12 -37.54 11.02 -38.58
N GLU A 13 -38.75 11.06 -38.01
CA GLU A 13 -39.21 12.16 -37.15
C GLU A 13 -38.35 12.28 -35.88
N ALA A 14 -38.03 11.17 -35.23
CA ALA A 14 -37.12 11.16 -34.07
C ALA A 14 -35.70 11.66 -34.42
N ARG A 15 -35.17 11.29 -35.59
CA ARG A 15 -33.86 11.78 -36.06
C ARG A 15 -33.88 13.27 -36.43
N GLN A 16 -35.01 13.78 -36.94
CA GLN A 16 -35.18 15.21 -37.21
C GLN A 16 -35.27 15.99 -35.89
N ALA A 17 -36.04 15.50 -34.91
CA ALA A 17 -36.13 16.11 -33.59
C ALA A 17 -34.76 16.18 -32.89
N GLN A 18 -33.98 15.09 -32.92
CA GLN A 18 -32.63 15.08 -32.34
C GLN A 18 -31.66 16.05 -33.04
N ARG A 19 -31.79 16.27 -34.35
CA ARG A 19 -30.97 17.25 -35.08
C ARG A 19 -31.30 18.68 -34.66
N VAL A 20 -32.59 18.98 -34.50
CA VAL A 20 -33.05 20.30 -34.04
C VAL A 20 -32.58 20.58 -32.61
N GLU A 21 -32.69 19.60 -31.69
CA GLU A 21 -32.20 19.75 -30.31
C GLU A 21 -30.67 19.91 -30.25
N ALA A 22 -29.93 19.18 -31.10
CA ALA A 22 -28.48 19.29 -31.20
C ALA A 22 -28.02 20.66 -31.76
N GLU A 23 -28.79 21.24 -32.70
CA GLU A 23 -28.53 22.59 -33.21
C GLU A 23 -28.84 23.66 -32.15
N GLN A 24 -29.92 23.51 -31.39
CA GLN A 24 -30.27 24.42 -30.30
C GLN A 24 -29.22 24.40 -29.17
N THR A 25 -28.75 23.22 -28.75
CA THR A 25 -27.68 23.11 -27.73
C THR A 25 -26.35 23.68 -28.22
N ARG A 26 -26.00 23.51 -29.49
CA ARG A 26 -24.82 24.15 -30.09
C ARG A 26 -24.94 25.67 -30.15
N GLY A 27 -26.14 26.19 -30.41
CA GLY A 27 -26.43 27.63 -30.38
C GLY A 27 -26.19 28.23 -29.00
N VAL A 28 -26.73 27.59 -27.95
CA VAL A 28 -26.53 28.01 -26.55
C VAL A 28 -25.06 27.93 -26.14
N GLN A 29 -24.34 26.89 -26.55
CA GLN A 29 -22.90 26.78 -26.28
C GLN A 29 -22.08 27.88 -26.96
N ARG A 30 -22.41 28.25 -28.20
CA ARG A 30 -21.76 29.38 -28.89
C ARG A 30 -22.01 30.70 -28.18
N GLN A 31 -23.25 30.97 -27.77
CA GLN A 31 -23.59 32.17 -27.00
C GLN A 31 -22.81 32.26 -25.68
N HIS A 32 -22.66 31.14 -24.95
CA HIS A 32 -21.84 31.12 -23.73
C HIS A 32 -20.35 31.35 -24.00
N MET A 33 -19.83 30.84 -25.11
CA MET A 33 -18.43 31.06 -25.50
C MET A 33 -18.19 32.51 -25.92
N ASP A 34 -19.11 33.10 -26.69
CA ASP A 34 -19.05 34.49 -27.11
C ASP A 34 -19.16 35.44 -25.92
N HIS A 35 -20.06 35.17 -24.97
CA HIS A 35 -20.20 35.95 -23.74
C HIS A 35 -18.93 35.86 -22.87
N ARG A 36 -18.30 34.69 -22.78
CA ARG A 36 -17.01 34.52 -22.08
C ARG A 36 -15.88 35.26 -22.79
N ALA A 37 -15.86 35.26 -24.12
CA ALA A 37 -14.86 35.98 -24.90
C ALA A 37 -15.01 37.50 -24.74
N GLN A 38 -16.24 38.02 -24.79
CA GLN A 38 -16.55 39.43 -24.57
C GLN A 38 -16.19 39.87 -23.14
N TYR A 39 -16.53 39.06 -22.13
CA TYR A 39 -16.17 39.34 -20.74
C TYR A 39 -14.64 39.36 -20.52
N LYS A 40 -13.90 38.44 -21.15
CA LYS A 40 -12.43 38.47 -21.11
C LYS A 40 -11.86 39.71 -21.81
N ALA A 41 -12.44 40.12 -22.92
CA ALA A 41 -12.01 41.31 -23.66
C ALA A 41 -12.28 42.60 -22.87
N SER A 42 -13.45 42.72 -22.22
CA SER A 42 -13.76 43.87 -21.36
C SER A 42 -12.83 43.94 -20.15
N LEU A 43 -12.52 42.79 -19.53
CA LEU A 43 -11.59 42.72 -18.41
C LEU A 43 -10.17 43.18 -18.83
N ALA A 44 -9.71 42.73 -20.01
CA ALA A 44 -8.41 43.14 -20.54
C ALA A 44 -8.36 44.67 -20.80
N GLN A 45 -9.43 45.23 -21.36
CA GLN A 45 -9.52 46.67 -21.63
C GLN A 45 -9.56 47.49 -20.34
N GLU A 46 -10.27 47.03 -19.30
CA GLU A 46 -10.26 47.64 -17.97
C GLU A 46 -8.89 47.56 -17.31
N THR A 47 -8.19 46.42 -17.42
CA THR A 47 -6.83 46.29 -16.86
C THR A 47 -5.84 47.22 -17.56
N GLN A 48 -5.96 47.39 -18.88
CA GLN A 48 -5.09 48.28 -19.64
C GLN A 48 -5.39 49.76 -19.37
N ALA A 49 -6.66 50.12 -19.18
CA ALA A 49 -7.06 51.47 -18.76
C ALA A 49 -6.63 51.78 -17.32
N LEU A 50 -6.67 50.79 -16.41
CA LEU A 50 -6.15 50.91 -15.05
C LEU A 50 -4.63 51.05 -15.04
N ALA A 51 -3.91 50.30 -15.88
CA ALA A 51 -2.46 50.42 -16.02
C ALA A 51 -2.04 51.80 -16.55
N GLY A 52 -2.77 52.35 -17.55
CA GLY A 52 -2.52 53.71 -18.04
C GLY A 52 -2.81 54.79 -17.00
N ARG A 53 -3.86 54.62 -16.17
CA ARG A 53 -4.14 55.51 -15.03
C ARG A 53 -3.11 55.38 -13.91
N LEU A 54 -2.50 54.20 -13.75
CA LEU A 54 -1.39 53.95 -12.83
C LEU A 54 -0.12 54.68 -13.28
N ASP A 55 0.22 54.65 -14.57
CA ASP A 55 1.37 55.40 -15.12
C ASP A 55 1.23 56.93 -14.94
N GLU A 56 0.00 57.45 -15.04
CA GLU A 56 -0.28 58.88 -14.83
C GLU A 56 -0.31 59.26 -13.34
N ALA A 57 -0.73 58.35 -12.45
CA ALA A 57 -0.79 58.56 -11.01
C ALA A 57 0.54 58.31 -10.27
N LEU A 58 1.50 57.60 -10.89
CA LEU A 58 2.86 57.37 -10.35
C LEU A 58 3.71 58.65 -10.25
N LYS A 59 3.24 59.78 -10.81
CA LYS A 59 3.93 61.07 -10.68
C LYS A 59 3.67 61.78 -9.35
N ASP A 60 2.58 61.47 -8.64
CA ASP A 60 2.16 62.22 -7.44
C ASP A 60 1.71 61.29 -6.29
N GLY A 61 2.64 61.00 -5.36
CA GLY A 61 2.38 60.49 -4.01
C GLY A 61 2.44 58.96 -3.84
N GLU A 62 3.65 58.40 -3.73
CA GLU A 62 3.91 56.98 -3.96
C GLU A 62 3.78 56.02 -2.76
N GLU A 63 3.83 56.44 -1.50
CA GLU A 63 3.96 55.46 -0.41
C GLU A 63 2.62 55.02 0.23
N GLU A 64 1.72 55.96 0.55
CA GLU A 64 0.46 55.61 1.22
C GLU A 64 -0.52 54.85 0.31
N ARG A 65 -0.49 55.11 -1.00
CA ARG A 65 -1.35 54.43 -1.98
C ARG A 65 -0.89 53.00 -2.30
N ARG A 66 0.41 52.70 -2.21
CA ARG A 66 0.93 51.33 -2.42
C ARG A 66 0.42 50.36 -1.35
N ALA A 67 0.43 50.78 -0.08
CA ALA A 67 -0.10 49.99 1.03
C ALA A 67 -1.62 49.75 0.90
N ALA A 68 -2.38 50.79 0.51
CA ALA A 68 -3.82 50.66 0.28
C ALA A 68 -4.16 49.76 -0.93
N HIS A 69 -3.33 49.82 -1.98
CA HIS A 69 -3.51 49.00 -3.18
C HIS A 69 -3.18 47.52 -2.94
N GLU A 70 -2.11 47.24 -2.20
CA GLU A 70 -1.75 45.87 -1.79
C GLU A 70 -2.85 45.25 -0.93
N ALA A 71 -3.41 46.00 0.03
CA ALA A 71 -4.52 45.54 0.86
C ALA A 71 -5.78 45.24 0.02
N ALA A 72 -6.08 46.06 -1.00
CA ALA A 72 -7.21 45.84 -1.90
C ALA A 72 -7.00 44.61 -2.81
N LEU A 73 -5.79 44.40 -3.33
CA LEU A 73 -5.44 43.22 -4.13
C LEU A 73 -5.50 41.93 -3.31
N GLU A 74 -5.05 41.96 -2.06
CA GLU A 74 -5.18 40.82 -1.16
C GLU A 74 -6.63 40.47 -0.89
N LYS A 75 -7.50 41.47 -0.74
CA LYS A 75 -8.94 41.25 -0.52
C LYS A 75 -9.60 40.59 -1.73
N ILE A 76 -9.33 41.09 -2.94
CA ILE A 76 -9.88 40.50 -4.18
C ILE A 76 -9.35 39.07 -4.38
N ARG A 77 -8.08 38.82 -4.08
CA ARG A 77 -7.49 37.46 -4.17
C ARG A 77 -8.16 36.49 -3.19
N LYS A 78 -8.46 36.94 -1.96
CA LYS A 78 -9.19 36.14 -0.98
C LYS A 78 -10.61 35.84 -1.44
N GLU A 79 -11.35 36.85 -1.88
CA GLU A 79 -12.73 36.68 -2.37
C GLU A 79 -12.79 35.77 -3.62
N THR A 80 -11.82 35.88 -4.53
CA THR A 80 -11.73 35.01 -5.72
C THR A 80 -11.42 33.56 -5.33
N ALA A 81 -10.50 33.36 -4.38
CA ALA A 81 -10.15 32.04 -3.88
C ALA A 81 -11.30 31.38 -3.11
N GLU A 82 -12.08 32.15 -2.36
CA GLU A 82 -13.28 31.68 -1.66
C GLU A 82 -14.36 31.25 -2.65
N LEU A 83 -14.65 32.06 -3.68
CA LEU A 83 -15.61 31.71 -4.73
C LEU A 83 -15.20 30.44 -5.48
N GLU A 84 -13.92 30.29 -5.81
CA GLU A 84 -13.41 29.08 -6.46
C GLU A 84 -13.52 27.85 -5.57
N GLN A 85 -13.27 28.00 -4.25
CA GLN A 85 -13.47 26.92 -3.29
C GLN A 85 -14.95 26.53 -3.15
N GLU A 86 -15.88 27.49 -3.14
CA GLU A 86 -17.32 27.21 -3.09
C GLU A 86 -17.78 26.47 -4.33
N LEU A 87 -17.40 26.93 -5.53
CA LEU A 87 -17.70 26.25 -6.79
C LEU A 87 -17.17 24.81 -6.81
N ARG A 88 -15.96 24.58 -6.30
CA ARG A 88 -15.39 23.22 -6.17
C ARG A 88 -16.18 22.36 -5.19
N ARG A 89 -16.58 22.90 -4.03
CA ARG A 89 -17.40 22.18 -3.05
C ARG A 89 -18.76 21.79 -3.63
N GLU A 90 -19.40 22.68 -4.37
CA GLU A 90 -20.67 22.39 -5.03
C GLU A 90 -20.53 21.30 -6.11
N SER A 91 -19.47 21.38 -6.94
CA SER A 91 -19.22 20.36 -7.97
C SER A 91 -18.89 18.99 -7.36
N ASP A 92 -18.09 18.97 -6.30
CA ASP A 92 -17.71 17.73 -5.61
C ASP A 92 -18.92 17.11 -4.91
N ALA A 93 -19.76 17.92 -4.27
CA ALA A 93 -21.01 17.47 -3.67
C ALA A 93 -21.97 16.87 -4.71
N ALA A 94 -22.10 17.50 -5.88
CA ALA A 94 -22.93 16.99 -6.97
C ALA A 94 -22.40 15.66 -7.52
N TYR A 95 -21.09 15.54 -7.71
CA TYR A 95 -20.44 14.30 -8.16
C TYR A 95 -20.61 13.16 -7.14
N LEU A 96 -20.38 13.44 -5.85
CA LEU A 96 -20.56 12.47 -4.77
C LEU A 96 -22.02 12.04 -4.62
N ALA A 97 -22.98 12.96 -4.78
CA ALA A 97 -24.40 12.64 -4.77
C ALA A 97 -24.83 11.78 -5.97
N ALA A 98 -24.25 12.01 -7.15
CA ALA A 98 -24.50 11.18 -8.33
C ALA A 98 -23.92 9.77 -8.16
N ARG A 99 -22.69 9.67 -7.63
CA ARG A 99 -22.02 8.40 -7.35
C ARG A 99 -22.74 7.60 -6.27
N SER A 100 -23.12 8.22 -5.16
CA SER A 100 -23.87 7.54 -4.08
C SER A 100 -25.23 7.02 -4.56
N LYS A 101 -25.93 7.74 -5.45
CA LYS A 101 -27.16 7.25 -6.09
C LYS A 101 -26.91 6.07 -7.03
N ALA A 102 -25.78 6.03 -7.73
CA ALA A 102 -25.40 4.90 -8.60
C ALA A 102 -25.03 3.66 -7.77
N ASP A 103 -24.23 3.84 -6.73
CA ASP A 103 -23.83 2.78 -5.80
C ASP A 103 -25.06 2.23 -5.06
N ALA A 104 -25.97 3.10 -4.59
CA ALA A 104 -27.22 2.68 -3.94
C ALA A 104 -28.21 1.96 -4.88
N ARG A 105 -28.07 2.10 -6.21
CA ARG A 105 -28.85 1.31 -7.19
C ARG A 105 -28.21 -0.07 -7.38
N SER A 106 -26.89 -0.10 -7.60
CA SER A 106 -26.11 -1.34 -7.67
C SER A 106 -26.32 -2.23 -6.44
N GLU A 107 -26.27 -1.64 -5.24
CA GLU A 107 -26.51 -2.37 -3.99
C GLU A 107 -27.92 -2.93 -3.89
N ARG A 108 -28.94 -2.23 -4.40
CA ARG A 108 -30.32 -2.76 -4.46
C ARG A 108 -30.42 -3.95 -5.42
N ASP A 109 -29.84 -3.84 -6.60
CA ASP A 109 -29.85 -4.92 -7.59
C ASP A 109 -29.11 -6.17 -7.05
N LEU A 110 -27.98 -5.96 -6.36
CA LEU A 110 -27.25 -7.02 -5.65
C LEU A 110 -28.03 -7.58 -4.47
N GLN A 111 -28.80 -6.74 -3.76
CA GLN A 111 -29.64 -7.17 -2.64
C GLN A 111 -30.82 -8.01 -3.13
N ASP A 112 -31.41 -7.69 -4.27
CA ASP A 112 -32.48 -8.48 -4.90
C ASP A 112 -31.98 -9.86 -5.33
N LEU A 113 -30.82 -9.93 -5.99
CA LEU A 113 -30.17 -11.20 -6.32
C LEU A 113 -29.81 -12.02 -5.07
N ARG A 114 -29.39 -11.34 -4.00
CA ARG A 114 -29.08 -11.99 -2.72
C ARG A 114 -30.33 -12.46 -2.00
N LEU A 115 -31.44 -11.70 -2.08
CA LEU A 115 -32.74 -12.08 -1.55
C LEU A 115 -33.33 -13.26 -2.31
N GLU A 116 -33.17 -13.32 -3.62
CA GLU A 116 -33.55 -14.48 -4.44
C GLU A 116 -32.73 -15.71 -4.05
N GLY A 117 -31.40 -15.58 -3.96
CA GLY A 117 -30.54 -16.68 -3.48
C GLY A 117 -30.85 -17.11 -2.04
N ILE A 118 -31.23 -16.17 -1.16
CA ILE A 118 -31.71 -16.47 0.20
C ILE A 118 -33.06 -17.17 0.15
N LYS A 119 -34.01 -16.74 -0.69
CA LYS A 119 -35.31 -17.39 -0.88
C LYS A 119 -35.15 -18.81 -1.40
N GLU A 120 -34.24 -19.06 -2.33
CA GLU A 120 -33.95 -20.41 -2.83
C GLU A 120 -33.33 -21.30 -1.76
N ARG A 121 -32.31 -20.82 -1.05
CA ARG A 121 -31.72 -21.56 0.08
C ARG A 121 -32.72 -21.75 1.21
N ALA A 122 -33.60 -20.78 1.44
CA ALA A 122 -34.67 -20.89 2.43
C ALA A 122 -35.76 -21.87 1.97
N LYS A 123 -36.06 -22.00 0.67
CA LYS A 123 -36.93 -23.06 0.14
C LYS A 123 -36.30 -24.43 0.35
N VAL A 124 -35.03 -24.61 -0.04
CA VAL A 124 -34.30 -25.87 0.16
C VAL A 124 -34.25 -26.22 1.65
N ALA A 125 -33.83 -25.28 2.51
CA ALA A 125 -33.81 -25.48 3.95
C ALA A 125 -35.20 -25.64 4.55
N ARG A 126 -36.24 -24.98 4.05
CA ARG A 126 -37.64 -25.19 4.45
C ARG A 126 -38.06 -26.60 4.10
N ASP A 127 -37.71 -27.14 2.94
CA ASP A 127 -38.09 -28.49 2.56
C ASP A 127 -37.34 -29.53 3.40
N THR A 128 -36.03 -29.35 3.62
CA THR A 128 -35.23 -30.20 4.51
C THR A 128 -35.70 -30.10 5.96
N THR A 129 -36.06 -28.91 6.43
CA THR A 129 -36.60 -28.72 7.78
C THR A 129 -38.04 -29.20 7.87
N LEU A 130 -38.87 -29.12 6.83
CA LEU A 130 -40.21 -29.71 6.81
C LEU A 130 -40.13 -31.25 6.85
N GLU A 131 -39.14 -31.85 6.21
CA GLU A 131 -38.86 -33.29 6.31
C GLU A 131 -38.35 -33.67 7.70
N ALA A 132 -37.39 -32.92 8.25
CA ALA A 132 -36.90 -33.14 9.61
C ALA A 132 -37.97 -32.85 10.68
N VAL A 133 -38.80 -31.82 10.48
CA VAL A 133 -39.93 -31.45 11.33
C VAL A 133 -41.06 -32.44 11.16
N LYS A 134 -41.34 -33.01 9.97
CA LYS A 134 -42.25 -34.15 9.83
C LYS A 134 -41.75 -35.39 10.57
N ALA A 135 -40.45 -35.69 10.46
CA ALA A 135 -39.81 -36.79 11.18
C ALA A 135 -39.76 -36.56 12.70
N THR A 136 -39.75 -35.29 13.13
CA THR A 136 -39.80 -34.91 14.55
C THR A 136 -41.23 -34.75 15.05
N PHE A 137 -42.21 -34.33 14.24
CA PHE A 137 -43.63 -34.25 14.60
C PHE A 137 -44.28 -35.62 14.62
N SER A 138 -43.81 -36.58 13.82
CA SER A 138 -44.20 -37.98 14.00
C SER A 138 -43.69 -38.54 15.33
N SER A 139 -42.59 -38.03 15.88
CA SER A 139 -42.09 -38.41 17.22
C SER A 139 -42.64 -37.55 18.37
N LEU A 140 -43.04 -36.29 18.12
CA LEU A 140 -43.64 -35.37 19.12
C LEU A 140 -45.17 -35.45 19.19
N GLY A 141 -45.84 -35.86 18.11
CA GLY A 141 -47.29 -36.02 18.06
C GLY A 141 -47.82 -37.07 19.05
N ALA A 142 -46.94 -37.96 19.52
CA ALA A 142 -47.22 -38.91 20.58
C ALA A 142 -47.11 -38.30 22.01
N GLY A 143 -46.62 -37.06 22.17
CA GLY A 143 -46.32 -36.46 23.48
C GLY A 143 -46.98 -35.09 23.77
N ALA A 144 -47.66 -34.48 22.80
CA ALA A 144 -48.23 -33.13 22.94
C ALA A 144 -49.38 -33.03 23.96
N THR A 145 -50.15 -34.10 24.17
CA THR A 145 -51.21 -34.14 25.20
C THR A 145 -50.66 -34.31 26.62
N ALA A 146 -49.41 -34.72 26.79
CA ALA A 146 -48.77 -34.89 28.10
C ALA A 146 -48.03 -33.63 28.62
N LEU A 147 -47.87 -32.60 27.78
CA LEU A 147 -47.14 -31.37 28.13
C LEU A 147 -48.03 -30.23 28.63
N LEU A 148 -49.33 -30.25 28.29
CA LEU A 148 -50.28 -29.20 28.69
C LEU A 148 -50.85 -29.37 30.12
N GLY A 149 -50.57 -30.50 30.78
CA GLY A 149 -51.07 -30.78 32.14
C GLY A 149 -50.08 -30.54 33.29
N ASP A 150 -48.83 -30.21 33.00
CA ASP A 150 -47.76 -30.17 34.01
C ASP A 150 -47.03 -28.82 34.01
N GLU A 151 -47.39 -27.97 34.96
CA GLU A 151 -46.90 -26.58 35.14
C GLU A 151 -45.36 -26.51 35.19
N LYS A 152 -44.72 -27.54 35.75
CA LYS A 152 -43.25 -27.62 35.85
C LYS A 152 -42.58 -27.79 34.49
N ARG A 153 -43.21 -28.50 33.54
CA ARG A 153 -42.65 -28.69 32.19
C ARG A 153 -42.83 -27.44 31.33
N LEU A 154 -43.91 -26.70 31.56
CA LEU A 154 -44.19 -25.44 30.88
C LEU A 154 -43.21 -24.34 31.35
N ALA A 155 -42.92 -24.29 32.65
CA ALA A 155 -41.87 -23.44 33.21
C ALA A 155 -40.47 -23.79 32.68
N ALA A 156 -40.15 -25.08 32.55
CA ALA A 156 -38.89 -25.52 31.95
C ALA A 156 -38.75 -25.10 30.48
N LEU A 157 -39.83 -25.17 29.70
CA LEU A 157 -39.85 -24.74 28.31
C LEU A 157 -39.63 -23.22 28.18
N ALA A 158 -40.30 -22.44 29.03
CA ALA A 158 -40.11 -20.99 29.11
C ALA A 158 -38.66 -20.65 29.49
N ALA A 159 -38.08 -21.32 30.48
CA ALA A 159 -36.69 -21.12 30.89
C ALA A 159 -35.70 -21.43 29.76
N VAL A 160 -35.91 -22.53 29.01
CA VAL A 160 -35.11 -22.87 27.82
C VAL A 160 -35.26 -21.81 26.73
N GLY A 161 -36.49 -21.33 26.49
CA GLY A 161 -36.75 -20.25 25.54
C GLY A 161 -36.04 -18.94 25.90
N THR A 162 -36.09 -18.54 27.17
CA THR A 162 -35.39 -17.34 27.67
C THR A 162 -33.87 -17.51 27.62
N ALA A 163 -33.35 -18.69 27.96
CA ALA A 163 -31.92 -18.99 27.86
C ALA A 163 -31.42 -18.95 26.42
N ALA A 164 -32.21 -19.50 25.48
CA ALA A 164 -31.90 -19.43 24.05
C ALA A 164 -31.94 -17.98 23.52
N ALA A 165 -32.95 -17.20 23.90
CA ALA A 165 -33.04 -15.79 23.54
C ALA A 165 -31.88 -14.97 24.12
N GLY A 166 -31.52 -15.21 25.38
CA GLY A 166 -30.34 -14.60 26.03
C GLY A 166 -29.03 -14.98 25.35
N GLY A 167 -28.87 -16.25 24.97
CA GLY A 167 -27.72 -16.74 24.21
C GLY A 167 -27.58 -16.08 22.83
N VAL A 168 -28.68 -15.95 22.08
CA VAL A 168 -28.69 -15.28 20.76
C VAL A 168 -28.38 -13.79 20.89
N PHE A 169 -28.93 -13.11 21.90
CA PHE A 169 -28.66 -11.69 22.16
C PHE A 169 -27.19 -11.46 22.56
N ALA A 170 -26.66 -12.28 23.46
CA ALA A 170 -25.26 -12.23 23.86
C ALA A 170 -24.33 -12.47 22.67
N ALA A 171 -24.60 -13.49 21.83
CA ALA A 171 -23.81 -13.79 20.63
C ALA A 171 -23.82 -12.64 19.61
N ARG A 172 -24.97 -11.97 19.40
CA ARG A 172 -25.07 -10.79 18.51
C ARG A 172 -24.30 -9.57 19.02
N LYS A 173 -24.25 -9.35 20.33
CA LYS A 173 -23.45 -8.27 20.93
C LYS A 173 -21.96 -8.60 20.93
N PHE A 174 -21.59 -9.86 21.20
CA PHE A 174 -20.22 -10.33 21.14
C PHE A 174 -19.62 -10.25 19.74
N THR A 175 -20.37 -10.63 18.69
CA THR A 175 -19.87 -10.60 17.30
C THR A 175 -19.59 -9.18 16.78
N LYS A 176 -20.35 -8.16 17.22
CA LYS A 176 -20.10 -6.76 16.82
C LYS A 176 -18.85 -6.16 17.47
N VAL A 177 -18.58 -6.49 18.73
CA VAL A 177 -17.42 -5.98 19.49
C VAL A 177 -16.14 -6.76 19.16
N MET A 178 -16.24 -8.09 19.04
CA MET A 178 -15.10 -8.91 18.62
C MET A 178 -14.77 -8.71 17.14
N GLY A 179 -15.77 -8.47 16.27
CA GLY A 179 -15.55 -8.26 14.85
C GLY A 179 -14.65 -7.06 14.54
N THR A 180 -14.84 -5.93 15.21
CA THR A 180 -13.98 -4.74 15.06
C THR A 180 -12.60 -4.91 15.68
N TYR A 181 -12.50 -5.54 16.85
CA TYR A 181 -11.22 -5.82 17.52
C TYR A 181 -10.36 -6.81 16.71
N VAL A 182 -10.99 -7.87 16.18
CA VAL A 182 -10.34 -8.88 15.36
C VAL A 182 -10.01 -8.32 13.98
N ALA A 183 -10.87 -7.49 13.37
CA ALA A 183 -10.58 -6.80 12.10
C ALA A 183 -9.39 -5.83 12.22
N ALA A 184 -9.30 -5.03 13.29
CA ALA A 184 -8.16 -4.13 13.53
C ALA A 184 -6.83 -4.88 13.74
N ARG A 185 -6.90 -6.12 14.25
CA ARG A 185 -5.73 -7.00 14.44
C ARG A 185 -5.39 -7.81 13.18
N LEU A 186 -6.33 -7.94 12.24
CA LEU A 186 -6.22 -8.74 11.01
C LEU A 186 -5.97 -7.95 9.74
N GLN A 187 -6.47 -6.71 9.66
CA GLN A 187 -6.29 -5.88 8.49
C GLN A 187 -4.91 -5.25 8.50
N LYS A 188 -4.16 -5.53 7.43
CA LYS A 188 -2.92 -4.84 7.09
C LYS A 188 -3.24 -3.33 6.93
N PRO A 189 -2.59 -2.43 7.70
CA PRO A 189 -2.82 -0.99 7.57
C PRO A 189 -2.53 -0.49 6.16
N ALA A 190 -3.20 0.58 5.72
CA ALA A 190 -3.05 1.11 4.35
C ALA A 190 -1.62 1.53 4.02
N LEU A 191 -0.89 2.02 5.03
CA LEU A 191 0.52 2.45 4.93
C LEU A 191 1.53 1.30 4.79
N VAL A 192 1.12 0.05 5.07
CA VAL A 192 2.04 -1.09 4.99
C VAL A 192 2.01 -1.63 3.57
N ARG A 193 3.14 -1.69 2.87
CA ARG A 193 3.28 -2.36 1.57
C ARG A 193 3.51 -3.85 1.73
N GLU A 194 4.29 -4.27 2.72
CA GLU A 194 4.68 -5.66 2.95
C GLU A 194 4.79 -5.97 4.44
N THR A 195 4.49 -7.20 4.86
CA THR A 195 4.70 -7.63 6.24
C THR A 195 4.92 -9.14 6.36
N SER A 196 5.71 -9.57 7.37
CA SER A 196 5.79 -10.98 7.78
C SER A 196 4.51 -11.48 8.48
N ARG A 197 3.63 -10.57 8.89
CA ARG A 197 2.41 -10.88 9.63
C ARG A 197 1.37 -11.41 8.65
N GLY A 198 1.38 -12.72 8.43
CA GLY A 198 0.41 -13.39 7.56
C GLY A 198 -1.04 -13.22 8.06
N PHE A 199 -1.96 -13.03 7.11
CA PHE A 199 -3.43 -12.95 7.25
C PHE A 199 -4.10 -14.23 7.82
N ALA A 200 -3.36 -15.11 8.50
CA ALA A 200 -3.84 -16.43 8.91
C ALA A 200 -4.53 -16.44 10.29
N VAL A 201 -4.95 -15.30 10.84
CA VAL A 201 -5.79 -15.27 12.07
C VAL A 201 -7.30 -15.27 11.72
N ALA A 202 -7.67 -15.01 10.45
CA ALA A 202 -9.06 -15.02 10.01
C ALA A 202 -9.66 -16.44 9.93
N SER A 203 -8.85 -17.47 9.62
CA SER A 203 -9.33 -18.84 9.43
C SER A 203 -9.57 -19.62 10.73
N SER A 204 -9.08 -19.15 11.87
CA SER A 204 -9.32 -19.81 13.18
C SER A 204 -10.53 -19.24 13.93
N ALA A 205 -11.02 -18.06 13.57
CA ALA A 205 -12.16 -17.40 14.23
C ALA A 205 -13.49 -17.66 13.52
N PHE A 206 -13.46 -18.02 12.23
CA PHE A 206 -14.62 -18.44 11.45
C PHE A 206 -14.55 -19.95 11.25
N GLY A 207 -15.37 -20.69 12.00
CA GLY A 207 -15.38 -22.15 12.07
C GLY A 207 -15.65 -22.85 10.74
N GLY A 208 -14.61 -23.03 9.93
CA GLY A 208 -14.68 -23.77 8.67
C GLY A 208 -13.31 -24.10 8.10
N GLY A 209 -12.86 -25.33 8.33
CA GLY A 209 -11.97 -26.03 7.39
C GLY A 209 -10.48 -26.11 7.76
N ARG A 210 -10.06 -27.36 8.07
CA ARG A 210 -8.70 -27.92 8.13
C ARG A 210 -7.79 -27.48 9.29
N ALA A 211 -7.72 -28.37 10.27
CA ALA A 211 -6.75 -28.42 11.37
C ALA A 211 -5.26 -28.56 10.97
N GLY A 212 -4.91 -28.47 9.67
CA GLY A 212 -3.55 -28.69 9.16
C GLY A 212 -2.55 -27.56 9.42
N ASN A 213 -3.00 -26.35 9.79
CA ASN A 213 -2.14 -25.16 9.89
C ASN A 213 -1.81 -24.71 11.32
N LEU A 214 -2.19 -25.48 12.35
CA LEU A 214 -1.77 -25.19 13.73
C LEU A 214 -0.37 -25.75 14.02
N ALA A 215 -0.03 -26.91 13.44
CA ALA A 215 1.28 -27.55 13.59
C ALA A 215 2.43 -26.74 12.97
N SER A 216 2.21 -26.13 11.80
CA SER A 216 3.20 -25.26 11.14
C SER A 216 3.41 -23.90 11.85
N ARG A 217 2.54 -23.55 12.80
CA ARG A 217 2.64 -22.35 13.64
C ARG A 217 3.32 -22.63 14.97
N LEU A 218 3.12 -23.81 15.54
CA LEU A 218 3.93 -24.28 16.68
C LEU A 218 5.38 -24.54 16.28
N SER A 219 5.65 -25.00 15.06
CA SER A 219 7.02 -25.08 14.51
C SER A 219 7.64 -23.69 14.23
N GLY A 220 6.83 -22.64 14.08
CA GLY A 220 7.29 -21.27 13.89
C GLY A 220 7.62 -20.54 15.19
N LEU A 221 7.19 -21.05 16.35
CA LEU A 221 7.48 -20.49 17.69
C LEU A 221 8.92 -20.78 18.16
N GLY A 222 9.65 -21.62 17.44
CA GLY A 222 11.01 -22.03 17.77
C GLY A 222 11.99 -21.94 16.61
N ARG A 223 11.85 -20.98 15.68
CA ARG A 223 12.97 -20.72 14.77
C ARG A 223 14.15 -20.23 15.61
N PRO A 224 15.26 -20.98 15.68
CA PRO A 224 16.49 -20.45 16.27
C PRO A 224 16.88 -19.20 15.52
N ALA A 225 17.63 -18.29 16.18
CA ALA A 225 18.32 -17.22 15.49
C ALA A 225 18.99 -17.83 14.26
N LEU A 226 18.75 -17.24 13.08
CA LEU A 226 19.37 -17.67 11.84
C LEU A 226 20.88 -17.85 12.10
N GLU A 227 21.47 -18.97 11.67
CA GLU A 227 22.92 -19.14 11.75
C GLU A 227 23.60 -17.89 11.16
N LYS A 228 24.75 -17.49 11.73
CA LYS A 228 25.46 -16.26 11.33
C LYS A 228 25.63 -16.14 9.80
N GLY A 229 25.77 -17.26 9.08
CA GLY A 229 25.82 -17.29 7.60
C GLY A 229 24.49 -17.02 6.89
N ALA A 230 23.35 -17.37 7.48
CA ALA A 230 22.02 -17.16 6.89
C ALA A 230 21.51 -15.71 7.02
N LEU A 231 22.10 -14.92 7.92
CA LEU A 231 21.88 -13.46 7.96
C LEU A 231 22.38 -12.76 6.70
N MET A 232 23.43 -13.30 6.08
CA MET A 232 24.14 -12.70 4.95
C MET A 232 23.92 -13.45 3.63
N ALA A 233 23.27 -14.61 3.64
CA ALA A 233 22.91 -15.34 2.42
C ALA A 233 22.14 -14.45 1.41
N GLY A 234 22.77 -14.03 0.31
CA GLY A 234 22.22 -13.09 -0.67
C GLY A 234 22.28 -11.59 -0.33
N ALA A 235 22.96 -11.18 0.76
CA ALA A 235 23.30 -9.78 1.01
C ALA A 235 24.77 -9.70 1.44
N HIS A 236 25.62 -9.23 0.53
CA HIS A 236 27.07 -9.10 0.75
C HIS A 236 27.38 -7.64 1.06
N PHE A 237 28.10 -7.42 2.17
CA PHE A 237 28.52 -6.09 2.61
C PHE A 237 30.01 -6.12 2.95
N GLU A 238 30.60 -4.94 3.05
CA GLU A 238 31.98 -4.79 3.49
C GLU A 238 32.13 -5.36 4.91
N ALA A 239 33.26 -6.02 5.22
CA ALA A 239 33.46 -6.70 6.50
C ALA A 239 33.19 -5.80 7.71
N LYS A 240 33.57 -4.51 7.63
CA LYS A 240 33.32 -3.53 8.70
C LYS A 240 31.84 -3.21 8.86
N LEU A 241 31.12 -3.01 7.75
CA LEU A 241 29.69 -2.79 7.74
C LEU A 241 28.97 -4.03 8.26
N GLU A 242 29.30 -5.21 7.74
CA GLU A 242 28.76 -6.50 8.16
C GLU A 242 28.90 -6.73 9.67
N ALA A 243 30.08 -6.48 10.24
CA ALA A 243 30.30 -6.60 11.69
C ALA A 243 29.38 -5.67 12.49
N ARG A 244 29.23 -4.41 12.05
CA ARG A 244 28.34 -3.44 12.70
C ARG A 244 26.86 -3.86 12.57
N LEU A 245 26.47 -4.34 11.40
CA LEU A 245 25.12 -4.83 11.12
C LEU A 245 24.78 -6.06 11.97
N LEU A 246 25.72 -6.99 12.12
CA LEU A 246 25.60 -8.14 13.02
C LEU A 246 25.44 -7.69 14.47
N GLN A 247 26.24 -6.73 14.94
CA GLN A 247 26.12 -6.19 16.29
C GLN A 247 24.74 -5.57 16.55
N ILE A 248 24.20 -4.82 15.57
CA ILE A 248 22.84 -4.26 15.66
C ILE A 248 21.82 -5.39 15.75
N ALA A 249 21.94 -6.42 14.92
CA ALA A 249 21.03 -7.55 14.91
C ALA A 249 21.06 -8.38 16.20
N GLU A 250 22.25 -8.64 16.74
CA GLU A 250 22.44 -9.29 18.03
C GLU A 250 21.84 -8.43 19.16
N SER A 251 22.07 -7.11 19.14
CA SER A 251 21.50 -6.21 20.14
C SER A 251 19.97 -6.21 20.11
N ALA A 252 19.35 -6.15 18.93
CA ALA A 252 17.90 -6.20 18.77
C ALA A 252 17.33 -7.57 19.23
N ALA A 253 18.02 -8.67 18.91
CA ALA A 253 17.64 -10.01 19.37
C ALA A 253 17.66 -10.10 20.91
N MET A 254 18.69 -9.55 21.55
CA MET A 254 18.82 -9.53 23.01
C MET A 254 17.81 -8.60 23.68
N THR A 255 17.58 -7.42 23.11
CA THR A 255 16.54 -6.48 23.56
C THR A 255 15.18 -7.15 23.59
N ARG A 256 14.80 -7.84 22.51
CA ARG A 256 13.55 -8.61 22.45
C ARG A 256 13.50 -9.69 23.54
N LYS A 257 14.56 -10.50 23.67
CA LYS A 257 14.63 -11.59 24.67
C LYS A 257 14.53 -11.07 26.11
N ARG A 258 15.02 -9.87 26.38
CA ARG A 258 15.06 -9.25 27.71
C ARG A 258 13.91 -8.27 27.98
N GLY A 259 13.04 -8.02 27.01
CA GLY A 259 11.95 -7.04 27.12
C GLY A 259 12.44 -5.60 27.30
N ALA A 260 13.62 -5.26 26.78
CA ALA A 260 14.16 -3.91 26.83
C ALA A 260 13.60 -3.04 25.70
N VAL A 261 13.89 -1.74 25.74
CA VAL A 261 13.47 -0.77 24.71
C VAL A 261 14.26 -0.98 23.42
N PHE A 262 13.59 -0.94 22.28
CA PHE A 262 14.25 -1.00 20.97
C PHE A 262 14.88 0.32 20.59
N ARG A 263 16.10 0.22 20.04
CA ARG A 263 16.84 1.34 19.45
C ARG A 263 16.40 1.54 18.00
N HIS A 264 16.13 2.78 17.61
CA HIS A 264 15.77 3.13 16.25
C HIS A 264 17.02 3.32 15.38
N CYS A 265 16.96 2.91 14.12
CA CYS A 265 18.09 2.97 13.21
C CYS A 265 17.79 3.83 11.98
N LEU A 266 18.80 4.54 11.48
CA LEU A 266 18.79 5.23 10.19
C LEU A 266 19.80 4.56 9.25
N PHE A 267 19.30 3.99 8.16
CA PHE A 267 20.08 3.43 7.06
C PHE A 267 20.12 4.46 5.94
N TYR A 268 21.31 4.92 5.59
CA TYR A 268 21.49 5.93 4.55
C TYR A 268 22.62 5.56 3.59
N GLY A 269 22.57 6.13 2.39
CA GLY A 269 23.58 5.90 1.34
C GLY A 269 22.94 5.79 -0.04
N PRO A 270 23.73 5.52 -1.09
CA PRO A 270 23.24 5.45 -2.47
C PRO A 270 22.09 4.46 -2.66
N PRO A 271 21.22 4.66 -3.67
CA PRO A 271 20.16 3.71 -3.98
C PRO A 271 20.75 2.37 -4.43
N GLY A 272 20.04 1.27 -4.11
CA GLY A 272 20.44 -0.06 -4.57
C GLY A 272 21.58 -0.74 -3.79
N THR A 273 21.98 -0.20 -2.63
CA THR A 273 22.98 -0.79 -1.72
C THR A 273 22.41 -1.79 -0.71
N GLY A 274 21.13 -2.17 -0.82
CA GLY A 274 20.55 -3.23 0.00
C GLY A 274 19.98 -2.82 1.37
N LYS A 275 19.80 -1.53 1.65
CA LYS A 275 19.18 -1.01 2.90
C LYS A 275 17.88 -1.74 3.28
N THR A 276 16.92 -1.79 2.37
CA THR A 276 15.61 -2.44 2.55
C THR A 276 15.72 -3.95 2.71
N LEU A 277 16.63 -4.59 1.97
CA LEU A 277 16.89 -6.02 2.09
C LEU A 277 17.45 -6.36 3.48
N PHE A 278 18.43 -5.59 3.93
CA PHE A 278 19.05 -5.78 5.24
C PHE A 278 18.05 -5.60 6.38
N ALA A 279 17.20 -4.57 6.35
CA ALA A 279 16.18 -4.35 7.38
C ALA A 279 15.24 -5.56 7.55
N LYS A 280 14.86 -6.23 6.46
CA LYS A 280 14.05 -7.46 6.52
C LYS A 280 14.81 -8.62 7.16
N LYS A 281 16.09 -8.79 6.81
CA LYS A 281 16.94 -9.82 7.40
C LYS A 281 17.24 -9.56 8.88
N LEU A 282 17.43 -8.30 9.26
CA LEU A 282 17.56 -7.85 10.63
C LEU A 282 16.35 -8.28 11.47
N ALA A 283 15.12 -8.05 10.98
CA ALA A 283 13.91 -8.49 11.66
C ALA A 283 13.87 -10.03 11.82
N ALA A 284 14.17 -10.76 10.74
CA ALA A 284 14.18 -12.22 10.75
C ALA A 284 15.18 -12.79 11.77
N ASN A 285 16.38 -12.21 11.85
CA ASN A 285 17.41 -12.63 12.80
C ASN A 285 17.12 -12.23 14.25
N ALA A 286 16.60 -11.02 14.43
CA ALA A 286 16.14 -10.57 15.75
C ALA A 286 14.94 -11.40 16.25
N GLY A 287 14.29 -12.17 15.37
CA GLY A 287 13.09 -12.94 15.64
C GLY A 287 11.86 -12.05 15.84
N MET A 288 11.86 -10.89 15.18
CA MET A 288 10.77 -9.91 15.19
C MET A 288 9.90 -10.09 13.93
N ASP A 289 8.66 -9.64 14.00
CA ASP A 289 7.89 -9.43 12.77
C ASP A 289 8.40 -8.18 12.05
N TYR A 290 8.20 -8.07 10.73
CA TYR A 290 8.51 -6.86 9.97
C TYR A 290 7.28 -6.27 9.28
N ALA A 291 7.30 -4.96 9.10
CA ALA A 291 6.40 -4.23 8.22
C ALA A 291 7.19 -3.19 7.43
N VAL A 292 6.92 -3.07 6.14
CA VAL A 292 7.52 -2.07 5.26
C VAL A 292 6.45 -1.05 4.89
N ALA A 293 6.71 0.21 5.22
CA ALA A 293 5.93 1.37 4.79
C ALA A 293 6.81 2.26 3.90
N SER A 294 6.22 2.95 2.92
CA SER A 294 6.94 3.92 2.10
C SER A 294 6.62 5.33 2.59
N GLY A 295 7.62 6.19 2.74
CA GLY A 295 7.41 7.61 3.06
C GLY A 295 6.53 8.31 2.03
N GLY A 296 6.67 7.94 0.75
CA GLY A 296 5.84 8.45 -0.35
C GLY A 296 4.35 8.07 -0.24
N ASP A 297 3.99 7.02 0.49
CA ASP A 297 2.58 6.61 0.65
C ASP A 297 1.83 7.46 1.67
N VAL A 298 2.54 8.26 2.47
CA VAL A 298 1.92 9.10 3.50
C VAL A 298 1.27 10.35 2.90
N ALA A 299 1.92 10.99 1.92
CA ALA A 299 1.43 12.23 1.32
C ALA A 299 0.06 12.08 0.60
N PRO A 300 -0.20 11.02 -0.19
CA PRO A 300 -1.49 10.81 -0.86
C PRO A 300 -2.69 10.66 0.09
N LEU A 301 -2.46 10.32 1.35
CA LEU A 301 -3.54 10.16 2.34
C LEU A 301 -4.10 11.51 2.84
N GLY A 302 -3.40 12.62 2.62
CA GLY A 302 -3.84 13.94 3.06
C GLY A 302 -4.20 13.97 4.55
N ARG A 303 -5.43 14.38 4.87
CA ARG A 303 -5.94 14.44 6.26
C ARG A 303 -6.02 13.09 6.96
N ASP A 304 -6.24 12.00 6.21
CA ASP A 304 -6.35 10.65 6.78
C ASP A 304 -4.99 10.09 7.20
N ALA A 305 -3.88 10.70 6.77
CA ALA A 305 -2.52 10.29 7.09
C ALA A 305 -2.28 10.17 8.60
N VAL A 306 -2.83 11.10 9.39
CA VAL A 306 -2.74 11.09 10.86
C VAL A 306 -3.41 9.84 11.43
N THR A 307 -4.64 9.57 11.00
CA THR A 307 -5.43 8.41 11.45
C THR A 307 -4.75 7.10 11.08
N GLU A 308 -4.27 6.97 9.84
CA GLU A 308 -3.56 5.77 9.38
C GLU A 308 -2.23 5.58 10.10
N MET A 309 -1.51 6.66 10.43
CA MET A 309 -0.30 6.59 11.25
C MET A 309 -0.60 6.04 12.65
N HIS A 310 -1.68 6.51 13.29
CA HIS A 310 -2.09 5.96 14.58
C HIS A 310 -2.44 4.47 14.49
N LYS A 311 -3.23 4.07 13.47
CA LYS A 311 -3.59 2.66 13.24
C LYS A 311 -2.36 1.79 13.00
N LEU A 312 -1.38 2.27 12.23
CA LEU A 312 -0.13 1.56 11.96
C LEU A 312 0.60 1.21 13.26
N PHE A 313 0.78 2.18 14.17
CA PHE A 313 1.47 1.94 15.44
C PHE A 313 0.67 1.06 16.40
N ASP A 314 -0.65 1.22 16.48
CA ASP A 314 -1.48 0.34 17.32
C ASP A 314 -1.47 -1.09 16.80
N TRP A 315 -1.56 -1.26 15.48
CA TRP A 315 -1.37 -2.55 14.82
C TRP A 315 0.04 -3.09 15.06
N ALA A 316 1.08 -2.26 15.08
CA ALA A 316 2.45 -2.70 15.31
C ALA A 316 2.68 -3.27 16.73
N LYS A 317 2.21 -2.55 17.76
CA LYS A 317 2.25 -3.00 19.19
C LYS A 317 1.53 -4.31 19.43
N THR A 318 0.59 -4.62 18.55
CA THR A 318 -0.19 -5.84 18.54
C THR A 318 0.68 -7.08 18.22
N SER A 319 1.90 -6.93 17.69
CA SER A 319 2.80 -8.06 17.42
C SER A 319 3.31 -8.75 18.71
N PRO A 320 3.12 -10.08 18.89
CA PRO A 320 3.65 -10.80 20.06
C PRO A 320 5.18 -10.98 20.03
N ARG A 321 5.82 -10.73 18.87
CA ARG A 321 7.27 -10.91 18.66
C ARG A 321 8.04 -9.59 18.70
N GLY A 322 7.33 -8.48 18.94
CA GLY A 322 7.79 -7.15 18.53
C GLY A 322 7.70 -6.97 17.01
N LEU A 323 7.74 -5.72 16.55
CA LEU A 323 7.70 -5.37 15.13
C LEU A 323 8.85 -4.44 14.76
N LEU A 324 9.59 -4.80 13.71
CA LEU A 324 10.46 -3.89 13.00
C LEU A 324 9.64 -3.17 11.91
N LEU A 325 9.42 -1.87 12.10
CA LEU A 325 8.79 -0.98 11.14
C LEU A 325 9.87 -0.32 10.28
N LEU A 326 10.00 -0.76 9.03
CA LEU A 326 10.84 -0.11 8.02
C LEU A 326 10.04 0.99 7.34
N ILE A 327 10.58 2.22 7.35
CA ILE A 327 10.09 3.34 6.56
C ILE A 327 11.09 3.57 5.42
N ASP A 328 10.76 3.04 4.25
CA ASP A 328 11.56 3.20 3.03
C ASP A 328 11.25 4.56 2.38
N GLU A 329 12.22 5.14 1.68
CA GLU A 329 12.12 6.53 1.14
C GLU A 329 11.63 7.52 2.21
N ALA A 330 12.19 7.40 3.43
CA ALA A 330 11.76 8.19 4.56
C ALA A 330 11.93 9.71 4.31
N ASP A 331 12.84 10.13 3.43
CA ASP A 331 12.99 11.52 2.99
C ASP A 331 11.80 12.09 2.20
N ALA A 332 10.84 11.26 1.77
CA ALA A 332 9.58 11.75 1.21
C ALA A 332 8.59 12.19 2.30
N PHE A 333 8.65 11.57 3.48
CA PHE A 333 7.76 11.84 4.61
C PHE A 333 8.39 12.76 5.66
N VAL A 334 9.69 12.62 5.89
CA VAL A 334 10.41 13.15 7.06
C VAL A 334 11.23 14.39 6.71
N ARG A 335 10.78 15.19 5.75
CA ARG A 335 11.51 16.39 5.33
C ARG A 335 11.54 17.47 6.42
N LYS A 336 12.63 18.24 6.47
CA LYS A 336 12.73 19.48 7.25
C LYS A 336 11.48 20.33 7.04
N ARG A 337 10.91 20.83 8.15
CA ARG A 337 9.78 21.76 8.14
C ARG A 337 10.13 23.02 7.33
N SER A 338 9.75 23.04 6.06
CA SER A 338 9.85 24.22 5.20
C SER A 338 8.50 24.94 5.13
N LYS A 339 8.52 26.24 4.79
CA LYS A 339 7.28 27.03 4.59
C LYS A 339 6.33 26.39 3.56
N PHE A 340 6.87 25.64 2.59
CA PHE A 340 6.12 25.00 1.51
C PHE A 340 5.59 23.59 1.81
N MET A 341 5.84 23.04 3.01
CA MET A 341 5.26 21.74 3.39
C MET A 341 3.76 21.88 3.67
N SER A 342 2.95 20.97 3.11
CA SER A 342 1.51 20.92 3.35
C SER A 342 1.20 20.70 4.83
N GLU A 343 0.11 21.28 5.33
CA GLU A 343 -0.33 21.09 6.72
C GLU A 343 -0.57 19.62 7.05
N ASP A 344 -1.16 18.89 6.11
CA ASP A 344 -1.41 17.44 6.24
C ASP A 344 -0.12 16.65 6.46
N ALA A 345 0.94 16.94 5.70
CA ALA A 345 2.25 16.32 5.90
C ALA A 345 2.87 16.70 7.25
N ARG A 346 2.73 17.96 7.69
CA ARG A 346 3.18 18.40 9.02
C ARG A 346 2.48 17.64 10.13
N ASN A 347 1.17 17.47 10.01
CA ASN A 347 0.33 16.79 10.99
C ASN A 347 0.65 15.30 11.04
N ALA A 348 0.84 14.65 9.89
CA ALA A 348 1.26 13.26 9.83
C ALA A 348 2.64 13.04 10.47
N LEU A 349 3.60 13.93 10.19
CA LEU A 349 4.91 13.91 10.84
C LEU A 349 4.78 14.07 12.35
N ASN A 350 4.00 15.04 12.84
CA ASN A 350 3.77 15.22 14.27
C ASN A 350 3.14 13.99 14.93
N ALA A 351 2.18 13.33 14.27
CA ALA A 351 1.58 12.09 14.76
C ALA A 351 2.62 10.96 14.86
N PHE A 352 3.52 10.86 13.89
CA PHE A 352 4.65 9.93 13.94
C PHE A 352 5.63 10.26 15.08
N LEU A 353 6.00 11.53 15.25
CA LEU A 353 6.87 11.99 16.32
C LEU A 353 6.27 11.73 17.71
N TYR A 354 4.95 11.87 17.84
CA TYR A 354 4.23 11.54 19.07
C TYR A 354 4.34 10.05 19.41
N ARG A 355 4.16 9.17 18.42
CA ARG A 355 4.25 7.71 18.60
C ARG A 355 5.66 7.21 18.88
N THR A 356 6.69 7.94 18.43
CA THR A 356 8.11 7.62 18.63
C THR A 356 8.76 8.46 19.74
N GLY A 357 8.01 9.34 20.40
CA GLY A 357 8.55 10.23 21.45
C GLY A 357 8.73 9.54 22.81
N SER A 358 8.23 8.31 22.98
CA SER A 358 8.40 7.52 24.19
C SER A 358 9.20 6.25 23.89
N PRO A 359 10.07 5.81 24.81
CA PRO A 359 10.73 4.51 24.71
C PRO A 359 9.71 3.39 24.48
N ASN A 360 9.84 2.66 23.38
CA ASN A 360 8.89 1.61 22.99
C ASN A 360 9.60 0.25 22.92
N ALA A 361 9.14 -0.71 23.72
CA ALA A 361 9.66 -2.07 23.75
C ALA A 361 8.99 -3.01 22.72
N ASP A 362 7.95 -2.55 22.01
CA ASP A 362 7.22 -3.37 21.04
C ASP A 362 7.61 -3.08 19.59
N VAL A 363 8.10 -1.86 19.31
CA VAL A 363 8.34 -1.39 17.94
C VAL A 363 9.74 -0.83 17.79
N MET A 364 10.51 -1.43 16.88
CA MET A 364 11.78 -0.90 16.38
C MET A 364 11.52 -0.18 15.07
N VAL A 365 11.85 1.11 14.97
CA VAL A 365 11.75 1.83 13.70
C VAL A 365 13.11 1.84 12.99
N VAL A 366 13.10 1.48 11.71
CA VAL A 366 14.24 1.61 10.81
C VAL A 366 13.86 2.56 9.69
N PHE A 367 14.60 3.66 9.55
CA PHE A 367 14.44 4.60 8.44
C PHE A 367 15.42 4.23 7.34
N ALA A 368 14.99 4.15 6.09
CA ALA A 368 15.86 4.03 4.93
C ALA A 368 15.72 5.28 4.05
N THR A 369 16.85 5.90 3.71
CA THR A 369 16.87 7.11 2.86
C THR A 369 18.11 7.16 1.99
N ASN A 370 18.04 7.92 0.90
CA ASN A 370 19.20 8.27 0.09
C ASN A 370 19.70 9.70 0.38
N ALA A 371 18.92 10.52 1.10
CA ALA A 371 19.15 11.94 1.32
C ALA A 371 19.02 12.28 2.83
N PRO A 372 19.94 11.81 3.68
CA PRO A 372 19.88 12.01 5.13
C PRO A 372 19.87 13.50 5.54
N GLU A 373 20.45 14.38 4.73
CA GLU A 373 20.50 15.82 4.97
C GLU A 373 19.13 16.51 4.93
N LEU A 374 18.12 15.86 4.33
CA LEU A 374 16.75 16.37 4.24
C LEU A 374 15.91 16.07 5.48
N PHE A 375 16.41 15.24 6.41
CA PHE A 375 15.65 14.81 7.58
C PHE A 375 15.36 15.96 8.55
N ASP A 376 14.16 15.92 9.13
CA ASP A 376 13.79 16.80 10.23
C ASP A 376 14.67 16.53 11.47
N ARG A 377 15.09 17.60 12.15
CA ARG A 377 15.95 17.52 13.34
C ARG A 377 15.34 16.64 14.44
N ALA A 378 14.02 16.70 14.62
CA ALA A 378 13.34 15.93 15.67
C ALA A 378 13.42 14.41 15.42
N ILE A 379 13.71 13.98 14.18
CA ILE A 379 13.87 12.57 13.85
C ILE A 379 15.29 12.14 14.10
N HIS A 380 16.28 12.98 13.79
CA HIS A 380 17.67 12.73 14.19
C HIS A 380 17.79 12.52 15.70
N ASP A 381 17.09 13.32 16.50
CA ASP A 381 17.08 13.16 17.97
C ASP A 381 16.44 11.84 18.45
N ARG A 382 15.66 11.16 17.59
CA ARG A 382 15.00 9.87 17.87
C ARG A 382 15.73 8.67 17.27
N VAL A 383 16.79 8.89 16.51
CA VAL A 383 17.59 7.82 15.90
C VAL A 383 18.77 7.54 16.81
N ASP A 384 18.85 6.31 17.32
CA ASP A 384 19.94 5.87 18.20
C ASP A 384 21.18 5.42 17.42
N GLU A 385 20.97 4.85 16.22
CA GLU A 385 22.04 4.26 15.41
C GLU A 385 21.97 4.72 13.95
N THR A 386 23.06 5.26 13.43
CA THR A 386 23.20 5.68 12.02
C THR A 386 24.17 4.77 11.27
N VAL A 387 23.69 4.12 10.22
CA VAL A 387 24.47 3.18 9.41
C VAL A 387 24.53 3.65 7.96
N PHE A 388 25.76 3.83 7.47
CA PHE A 388 26.04 4.14 6.08
C PHE A 388 26.18 2.86 5.26
N PHE A 389 25.47 2.79 4.13
CA PHE A 389 25.57 1.71 3.15
C PHE A 389 26.25 2.25 1.91
N ASP A 390 27.53 1.94 1.75
CA ASP A 390 28.31 2.33 0.59
C ASP A 390 28.07 1.40 -0.61
N LEU A 391 28.63 1.75 -1.76
CA LEU A 391 28.69 0.88 -2.93
C LEU A 391 29.55 -0.36 -2.64
N PRO A 392 29.19 -1.53 -3.20
CA PRO A 392 29.90 -2.77 -2.90
C PRO A 392 31.33 -2.76 -3.44
N GLY A 393 32.27 -3.21 -2.61
CA GLY A 393 33.66 -3.46 -3.04
C GLY A 393 33.78 -4.63 -4.03
N GLU A 394 34.96 -4.81 -4.62
CA GLU A 394 35.19 -5.88 -5.62
C GLU A 394 34.85 -7.28 -5.08
N ALA A 395 35.27 -7.57 -3.84
CA ALA A 395 34.99 -8.85 -3.21
C ALA A 395 33.49 -9.12 -3.02
N GLU A 396 32.69 -8.08 -2.74
CA GLU A 396 31.24 -8.19 -2.61
C GLU A 396 30.57 -8.38 -3.97
N ARG A 397 30.98 -7.61 -4.98
CA ARG A 397 30.49 -7.77 -6.35
C ARG A 397 30.76 -9.17 -6.88
N LEU A 398 31.96 -9.72 -6.61
CA LEU A 398 32.29 -11.11 -6.96
C LEU A 398 31.32 -12.10 -6.32
N LYS A 399 31.02 -11.96 -5.03
CA LYS A 399 30.06 -12.84 -4.34
C LYS A 399 28.65 -12.73 -4.93
N ILE A 400 28.18 -11.50 -5.19
CA ILE A 400 26.87 -11.25 -5.82
C ILE A 400 26.80 -11.94 -7.19
N LEU A 401 27.82 -11.77 -8.02
CA LEU A 401 27.85 -12.36 -9.37
C LEU A 401 27.93 -13.89 -9.33
N LYS A 402 28.77 -14.46 -8.44
CA LYS A 402 28.86 -15.91 -8.26
C LYS A 402 27.52 -16.53 -7.85
N GLU A 403 26.89 -16.01 -6.81
CA GLU A 403 25.56 -16.50 -6.38
C GLU A 403 24.51 -16.35 -7.48
N ALA A 404 24.57 -15.28 -8.27
CA ALA A 404 23.66 -15.08 -9.37
C ALA A 404 23.89 -16.09 -10.51
N VAL A 405 25.14 -16.36 -10.88
CA VAL A 405 25.50 -17.36 -11.90
C VAL A 405 25.09 -18.76 -11.45
N GLU A 406 25.39 -19.14 -10.21
CA GLU A 406 24.93 -20.41 -9.64
C GLU A 406 23.39 -20.54 -9.71
N ALA A 407 22.67 -19.47 -9.37
CA ALA A 407 21.20 -19.45 -9.43
C ALA A 407 20.61 -19.50 -10.85
N MET A 408 21.39 -19.18 -11.89
CA MET A 408 20.99 -19.26 -13.30
C MET A 408 21.10 -20.68 -13.86
N VAL A 409 22.10 -21.43 -13.41
CA VAL A 409 22.36 -22.81 -13.85
C VAL A 409 21.58 -23.82 -13.02
N ALA A 410 21.24 -23.49 -11.78
CA ALA A 410 20.48 -24.37 -10.90
C ALA A 410 19.09 -24.70 -11.43
N GLU A 411 18.79 -26.01 -11.53
CA GLU A 411 17.43 -26.50 -11.79
C GLU A 411 16.49 -26.12 -10.65
N LYS A 412 15.31 -25.57 -11.00
CA LYS A 412 14.30 -25.17 -10.02
C LYS A 412 13.02 -25.95 -10.23
N PRO A 413 12.35 -26.41 -9.15
CA PRO A 413 11.08 -27.09 -9.28
C PRO A 413 10.01 -26.14 -9.85
N PRO A 414 8.98 -26.68 -10.51
CA PRO A 414 7.88 -25.88 -11.02
C PRO A 414 7.15 -25.18 -9.87
N ALA A 415 6.80 -23.91 -10.07
CA ALA A 415 6.10 -23.11 -9.06
C ALA A 415 4.68 -23.65 -8.75
N SER A 416 4.11 -24.45 -9.65
CA SER A 416 2.79 -25.06 -9.50
C SER A 416 2.71 -26.30 -10.36
N TRP A 417 1.84 -27.25 -10.00
CA TRP A 417 1.72 -28.55 -10.70
C TRP A 417 1.37 -28.43 -12.19
N TRP A 418 0.77 -27.32 -12.63
CA TRP A 418 0.39 -27.07 -14.03
C TRP A 418 1.36 -26.20 -14.82
N ARG A 419 2.44 -25.69 -14.20
CA ARG A 419 3.45 -24.85 -14.88
C ARG A 419 4.71 -25.67 -15.14
N PRO A 420 5.32 -25.57 -16.33
CA PRO A 420 6.63 -26.16 -16.56
C PRO A 420 7.67 -25.51 -15.62
N PRO A 421 8.74 -26.23 -15.27
CA PRO A 421 9.86 -25.65 -14.52
C PRO A 421 10.50 -24.52 -15.34
N PRO A 422 11.07 -23.50 -14.67
CA PRO A 422 11.80 -22.45 -15.36
C PRO A 422 13.01 -23.05 -16.10
N ALA A 423 13.29 -22.53 -17.30
CA ALA A 423 14.42 -22.96 -18.10
C ALA A 423 15.75 -22.61 -17.42
N THR A 424 16.69 -23.54 -17.45
CA THR A 424 18.06 -23.37 -16.95
C THR A 424 18.96 -22.81 -18.04
N VAL A 425 19.92 -21.98 -17.63
CA VAL A 425 20.95 -21.44 -18.54
C VAL A 425 22.13 -22.40 -18.60
N LYS A 426 22.64 -22.66 -19.81
CA LYS A 426 23.91 -23.34 -20.03
C LYS A 426 25.03 -22.31 -20.10
N LEU A 427 26.13 -22.54 -19.40
CA LEU A 427 27.30 -21.67 -19.48
C LEU A 427 28.26 -22.17 -20.55
N ASP A 428 28.89 -21.24 -21.25
CA ASP A 428 30.07 -21.53 -22.05
C ASP A 428 31.28 -21.86 -21.14
N GLU A 429 32.19 -22.72 -21.61
CA GLU A 429 33.36 -23.16 -20.83
C GLU A 429 34.28 -21.99 -20.48
N ALA A 430 34.26 -20.93 -21.29
CA ALA A 430 35.02 -19.71 -21.06
C ALA A 430 34.47 -18.84 -19.91
N ILE A 431 33.27 -19.13 -19.39
CA ILE A 431 32.66 -18.40 -18.25
C ILE A 431 33.01 -19.16 -16.97
N ASP A 432 34.27 -19.06 -16.59
CA ASP A 432 34.81 -19.66 -15.39
C ASP A 432 34.87 -18.66 -14.22
N ASP A 433 35.41 -19.12 -13.09
CA ASP A 433 35.61 -18.31 -11.89
C ASP A 433 36.50 -17.08 -12.14
N ALA A 434 37.41 -17.16 -13.12
CA ALA A 434 38.28 -16.05 -13.50
C ALA A 434 37.51 -14.99 -14.31
N ALA A 435 36.65 -15.41 -15.24
CA ALA A 435 35.76 -14.52 -15.99
C ALA A 435 34.78 -13.77 -15.06
N ILE A 436 34.22 -14.45 -14.05
CA ILE A 436 33.33 -13.80 -13.07
C ILE A 436 34.12 -12.79 -12.20
N ARG A 437 35.38 -13.09 -11.87
CA ARG A 437 36.26 -12.15 -11.16
C ARG A 437 36.61 -10.93 -12.01
N ASP A 438 36.93 -11.11 -13.29
CA ASP A 438 37.13 -10.00 -14.23
C ASP A 438 35.89 -9.11 -14.32
N ALA A 439 34.70 -9.71 -14.43
CA ALA A 439 33.44 -8.96 -14.43
C ALA A 439 33.23 -8.18 -13.12
N ALA A 440 33.60 -8.74 -11.96
CA ALA A 440 33.53 -8.03 -10.69
C ALA A 440 34.48 -6.82 -10.62
N ALA A 441 35.70 -6.96 -11.16
CA ALA A 441 36.66 -5.85 -11.24
C ALA A 441 36.15 -4.74 -12.18
N ARG A 442 35.62 -5.09 -13.36
CA ARG A 442 35.12 -4.15 -14.38
C ARG A 442 33.80 -3.46 -14.00
N THR A 443 33.10 -3.94 -12.99
CA THR A 443 31.84 -3.38 -12.49
C THR A 443 32.04 -2.44 -11.31
N GLU A 444 33.21 -1.81 -11.20
CA GLU A 444 33.48 -0.80 -10.18
C GLU A 444 32.47 0.36 -10.22
N GLY A 445 32.06 0.79 -9.02
CA GLY A 445 31.09 1.87 -8.84
C GLY A 445 29.64 1.49 -9.08
N LEU A 446 29.31 0.29 -9.58
CA LEU A 446 27.93 -0.15 -9.69
C LEU A 446 27.36 -0.51 -8.31
N SER A 447 26.10 -0.15 -8.07
CA SER A 447 25.37 -0.57 -6.87
C SER A 447 25.07 -2.07 -6.89
N ALA A 448 24.84 -2.67 -5.71
CA ALA A 448 24.49 -4.09 -5.62
C ALA A 448 23.25 -4.46 -6.48
N ARG A 449 22.27 -3.55 -6.58
CA ARG A 449 21.11 -3.72 -7.47
C ARG A 449 21.49 -3.73 -8.95
N GLU A 450 22.43 -2.89 -9.37
CA GLU A 450 22.87 -2.86 -10.77
C GLU A 450 23.71 -4.09 -11.13
N VAL A 451 24.57 -4.55 -10.21
CA VAL A 451 25.30 -5.82 -10.36
C VAL A 451 24.32 -7.01 -10.45
N ALA A 452 23.28 -7.03 -9.63
CA ALA A 452 22.23 -8.04 -9.75
C ALA A 452 21.44 -7.93 -11.07
N LYS A 453 21.21 -6.71 -11.59
CA LYS A 453 20.57 -6.49 -12.90
C LYS A 453 21.45 -6.96 -14.06
N LEU A 454 22.77 -6.81 -13.97
CA LEU A 454 23.71 -7.37 -14.94
C LEU A 454 23.54 -8.89 -15.05
N ALA A 455 23.48 -9.58 -13.90
CA ALA A 455 23.26 -11.02 -13.90
C ALA A 455 21.89 -11.43 -14.47
N LEU A 456 20.83 -10.65 -14.18
CA LEU A 456 19.52 -10.85 -14.82
C LEU A 456 19.55 -10.62 -16.33
N ALA A 457 20.35 -9.66 -16.80
CA ALA A 457 20.54 -9.40 -18.23
C ALA A 457 21.29 -10.56 -18.90
N TRP A 458 22.33 -11.11 -18.26
CA TRP A 458 22.96 -12.35 -18.74
C TRP A 458 21.96 -13.50 -18.83
N GLN A 459 21.12 -13.70 -17.81
CA GLN A 459 20.09 -14.73 -17.84
C GLN A 459 19.13 -14.53 -19.01
N ALA A 460 18.64 -13.31 -19.19
CA ALA A 460 17.69 -12.98 -20.25
C ALA A 460 18.30 -13.19 -21.65
N ASN A 461 19.54 -12.72 -21.86
CA ASN A 461 20.26 -12.87 -23.13
C ASN A 461 20.55 -14.34 -23.43
N ALA A 462 20.95 -15.11 -22.41
CA ALA A 462 21.17 -16.54 -22.56
C ALA A 462 19.88 -17.27 -22.93
N LEU A 463 18.76 -17.00 -22.24
CA LEU A 463 17.46 -17.62 -22.54
C LEU A 463 16.91 -17.23 -23.91
N ALA A 464 17.29 -16.05 -24.43
CA ALA A 464 16.94 -15.61 -25.78
C ALA A 464 17.82 -16.21 -26.88
N SER A 465 19.00 -16.74 -26.52
CA SER A 465 19.93 -17.37 -27.46
C SER A 465 19.51 -18.80 -27.83
N GLU A 466 20.03 -19.29 -28.96
CA GLU A 466 19.84 -20.68 -29.36
C GLU A 466 20.43 -21.64 -28.30
N GLY A 467 19.59 -22.54 -27.79
CA GLY A 467 20.00 -23.54 -26.80
C GLY A 467 20.13 -23.02 -25.36
N ALA A 468 19.62 -21.83 -25.08
CA ALA A 468 19.64 -21.21 -23.74
C ALA A 468 21.07 -21.06 -23.17
N ARG A 469 22.05 -20.69 -24.02
CA ARG A 469 23.47 -20.67 -23.66
C ARG A 469 23.99 -19.25 -23.48
N LEU A 470 24.64 -18.98 -22.36
CA LEU A 470 25.40 -17.75 -22.16
C LEU A 470 26.78 -17.92 -22.80
N THR A 471 27.00 -17.30 -23.96
CA THR A 471 28.30 -17.29 -24.64
C THR A 471 29.21 -16.21 -24.06
N ARG A 472 30.53 -16.35 -24.28
CA ARG A 472 31.51 -15.33 -23.86
C ARG A 472 31.20 -13.94 -24.42
N ASP A 473 30.86 -13.85 -25.69
CA ASP A 473 30.57 -12.57 -26.34
C ASP A 473 29.36 -11.88 -25.71
N LEU A 474 28.27 -12.62 -25.47
CA LEU A 474 27.08 -12.09 -24.78
C LEU A 474 27.41 -11.67 -23.34
N PHE A 475 28.24 -12.43 -22.65
CA PHE A 475 28.69 -12.10 -21.30
C PHE A 475 29.43 -10.75 -21.27
N GLU A 476 30.42 -10.58 -22.15
CA GLU A 476 31.24 -9.37 -22.26
C GLU A 476 30.44 -8.15 -22.75
N GLU A 477 29.61 -8.31 -23.78
CA GLU A 477 28.77 -7.24 -24.34
C GLU A 477 27.79 -6.71 -23.29
N THR A 478 27.18 -7.59 -22.49
CA THR A 478 26.23 -7.19 -21.45
C THR A 478 26.92 -6.36 -20.35
N ILE A 479 28.19 -6.66 -20.01
CA ILE A 479 28.96 -5.86 -19.04
C ILE A 479 29.15 -4.43 -19.56
N GLU A 480 29.63 -4.29 -20.80
CA GLU A 480 29.88 -2.96 -21.37
C GLU A 480 28.58 -2.18 -21.58
N SER A 481 27.51 -2.84 -22.02
CA SER A 481 26.18 -2.22 -22.12
C SER A 481 25.67 -1.73 -20.77
N GLN A 482 25.80 -2.53 -19.71
CA GLN A 482 25.39 -2.14 -18.36
C GLN A 482 26.19 -0.95 -17.83
N LYS A 483 27.52 -0.93 -18.05
CA LYS A 483 28.37 0.20 -17.67
C LYS A 483 27.98 1.47 -18.42
N ALA A 484 27.80 1.39 -19.74
CA ALA A 484 27.39 2.53 -20.57
C ALA A 484 26.03 3.09 -20.11
N GLN A 485 25.06 2.22 -19.82
CA GLN A 485 23.76 2.64 -19.30
C GLN A 485 23.87 3.31 -17.91
N THR A 486 24.72 2.79 -17.03
CA THR A 486 24.91 3.38 -15.70
C THR A 486 25.62 4.73 -15.79
N MET A 487 26.61 4.89 -16.69
CA MET A 487 27.24 6.19 -16.93
C MET A 487 26.23 7.21 -17.47
N LEU A 488 25.43 6.84 -18.47
CA LEU A 488 24.40 7.71 -19.02
C LEU A 488 23.37 8.15 -17.97
N LYS A 489 22.96 7.24 -17.07
CA LYS A 489 22.04 7.55 -15.96
C LYS A 489 22.64 8.45 -14.89
N ARG A 490 23.96 8.56 -14.80
CA ARG A 490 24.64 9.48 -13.87
C ARG A 490 24.76 10.89 -14.45
N GLU A 491 24.75 11.01 -15.76
CA GLU A 491 24.77 12.31 -16.46
C GLU A 491 23.39 13.00 -16.44
N TRP A 492 22.31 12.20 -16.42
CA TRP A 492 20.94 12.67 -16.21
C TRP A 492 20.69 13.06 -14.76
#